data_AF-G9N5F8-F1
#
_entry.id   AF-G9N5F8-F1
#
_cell.length_a   1.000
_cell.length_b   1.000
_cell.length_c   1.000
_cell.angle_alpha   90.00
_cell.angle_beta   90.00
_cell.angle_gamma   90.00
#
_symmetry.space_group_name_H-M   'P 1'
#
loop_
_entity.id
_entity.type
_entity.pdbx_description
1 polymer ?
#
loop_
_entity_poly.entity_id
_entity_poly.type
_entity_poly.pdbx_seq_one_letter_code
_entity_poly.pdbx_strand_id
1 'polypeptide(L)'
;MSTIFDRDTSGLEVRPPDVGGLEVRTPDIGGLEVSTKAQLAQGLEVFRGYDGLEVINNGADGNSGIKTEGLIEETERKPRKKKLWFILAGVALLLVIVGAVLGGVFGSRRNHKTPVETPGASATPEASATPPASSGPLNAIYAGSGIGVTGWWTGSSSFTIRLIYQGQDGNLRLMRYHSGDGKWSTLATLTDTKAKLGTPITASCFNIPFFFFTPVTSSNNFTQVEIFYLNDANEIQEFYFREQDSPSPSAQTFNGSGIMSSKGWKAAGDSKIATYWPSVIFQDGSGQMQEAYYANLTWAQTAVGLKCQNNSAFAEVPYSVIAGRFGGERLIYQRDDQKLLVEERNNSTNKLSIGAPSITIPANAAMGAFTVPRDANSADGAMNTYILWQDSTGALQMTWEDDDTGWRTSSTPTSLGSPDKGTGISCLTPTLWAVASLLSDYGMARCYYLVDGQIREVQYDGSNWSVIGNVQLD
;
A
#
# COMPACT_ATOMS: atom_id res chain seq x y z
N MET A 1 -37.41 -20.39 23.62
CA MET A 1 -37.03 -19.53 24.76
C MET A 1 -35.83 -18.73 24.33
N SER A 2 -36.01 -17.41 24.34
CA SER A 2 -35.04 -16.40 23.93
C SER A 2 -34.14 -16.06 25.11
N THR A 3 -32.85 -15.87 24.86
CA THR A 3 -31.99 -15.15 25.79
C THR A 3 -31.09 -14.20 25.03
N ILE A 4 -31.27 -12.94 25.39
CA ILE A 4 -30.64 -11.72 24.90
C ILE A 4 -29.23 -11.64 25.51
N PHE A 5 -28.23 -11.25 24.71
CA PHE A 5 -26.95 -10.76 25.23
C PHE A 5 -27.02 -9.24 25.29
N ASP A 6 -27.01 -8.71 26.51
CA ASP A 6 -26.73 -7.30 26.77
C ASP A 6 -25.25 -7.02 26.53
N ARG A 7 -24.99 -5.88 25.87
CA ARG A 7 -23.67 -5.28 25.72
C ARG A 7 -23.32 -4.53 27.00
N ASP A 8 -22.05 -4.61 27.39
CA ASP A 8 -21.46 -3.57 28.25
C ASP A 8 -20.27 -2.92 27.53
N THR A 9 -20.32 -1.61 27.44
CA THR A 9 -19.30 -0.70 26.94
C THR A 9 -18.72 -0.01 28.15
N SER A 10 -17.39 -0.01 28.29
CA SER A 10 -16.60 0.56 29.39
C SER A 10 -16.65 -0.18 30.73
N GLY A 11 -15.80 -1.20 30.86
CA GLY A 11 -15.52 -1.88 32.13
C GLY A 11 -14.72 -0.97 33.09
N LEU A 12 -15.45 -0.19 33.89
CA LEU A 12 -15.00 0.40 35.15
C LEU A 12 -15.81 -0.28 36.26
N GLU A 13 -15.18 -1.19 37.01
CA GLU A 13 -15.83 -1.78 38.20
C GLU A 13 -15.78 -0.74 39.32
N VAL A 14 -16.91 -0.10 39.60
CA VAL A 14 -17.10 0.75 40.78
C VAL A 14 -17.74 -0.11 41.86
N ARG A 15 -16.98 -0.45 42.91
CA ARG A 15 -17.55 -0.99 44.15
C ARG A 15 -17.88 0.14 45.13
N PRO A 16 -19.02 0.10 45.84
CA PRO A 16 -19.29 1.04 46.91
C PRO A 16 -18.35 0.75 48.10
N PRO A 17 -17.84 1.78 48.80
CA PRO A 17 -16.96 1.57 49.94
C PRO A 17 -17.76 1.27 51.21
N ASP A 18 -17.46 0.15 51.85
CA ASP A 18 -17.68 0.00 53.28
C ASP A 18 -16.50 0.66 54.01
N VAL A 19 -16.75 1.88 54.49
CA VAL A 19 -16.03 2.55 55.59
C VAL A 19 -14.51 2.72 55.41
N GLY A 20 -14.12 3.88 54.86
CA GLY A 20 -12.88 4.57 55.24
C GLY A 20 -11.65 4.38 54.34
N GLY A 21 -11.26 5.44 53.64
CA GLY A 21 -9.89 5.68 53.16
C GLY A 21 -9.53 5.04 51.81
N LEU A 22 -9.25 5.87 50.81
CA LEU A 22 -8.67 5.44 49.53
C LEU A 22 -7.16 5.18 49.73
N GLU A 23 -6.73 3.93 49.80
CA GLU A 23 -5.32 3.54 49.59
C GLU A 23 -5.20 2.77 48.29
N VAL A 24 -4.53 3.36 47.30
CA VAL A 24 -4.15 2.68 46.05
C VAL A 24 -2.72 2.18 46.22
N ARG A 25 -2.54 0.86 46.28
CA ARG A 25 -1.20 0.23 46.18
C ARG A 25 -1.05 -0.42 44.81
N THR A 26 0.07 -0.16 44.17
CA THR A 26 0.47 -0.84 42.93
C THR A 26 0.99 -2.25 43.22
N PRO A 27 0.69 -3.24 42.38
CA PRO A 27 1.25 -4.57 42.51
C PRO A 27 2.75 -4.56 42.20
N ASP A 28 3.50 -5.18 43.09
CA ASP A 28 4.93 -5.43 43.02
C ASP A 28 5.18 -6.58 42.04
N ILE A 29 5.82 -6.32 40.90
CA ILE A 29 6.30 -7.36 39.98
C ILE A 29 7.74 -7.04 39.63
N GLY A 30 8.65 -7.84 40.20
CA GLY A 30 10.07 -7.79 39.92
C GLY A 30 10.48 -8.52 38.64
N GLY A 31 11.55 -8.00 38.03
CA GLY A 31 12.59 -8.76 37.34
C GLY A 31 12.37 -9.07 35.85
N LEU A 32 13.05 -8.32 34.96
CA LEU A 32 14.32 -8.76 34.35
C LEU A 32 14.98 -7.63 33.54
N GLU A 33 16.31 -7.62 33.57
CA GLU A 33 17.23 -6.57 33.16
C GLU A 33 17.67 -6.57 31.68
N VAL A 34 17.63 -5.36 31.09
CA VAL A 34 18.72 -4.61 30.41
C VAL A 34 19.24 -5.04 29.02
N SER A 35 19.17 -4.09 28.08
CA SER A 35 20.30 -3.72 27.21
C SER A 35 20.20 -2.24 26.77
N THR A 36 21.34 -1.65 26.44
CA THR A 36 21.83 -0.34 26.90
C THR A 36 21.48 0.90 26.08
N LYS A 37 21.38 2.01 26.83
CA LYS A 37 21.35 3.41 26.39
C LYS A 37 22.49 3.78 25.44
N ALA A 38 22.16 4.48 24.35
CA ALA A 38 22.96 5.56 23.80
C ALA A 38 22.06 6.61 23.12
N GLN A 39 21.99 7.79 23.74
CA GLN A 39 21.69 9.13 23.19
C GLN A 39 20.59 9.29 22.12
N LEU A 40 19.44 9.82 22.55
CA LEU A 40 18.61 10.72 21.73
C LEU A 40 18.03 11.80 22.63
N ALA A 41 18.84 12.83 22.87
CA ALA A 41 18.37 14.12 23.33
C ALA A 41 18.58 15.08 22.16
N GLN A 42 17.58 15.20 21.29
CA GLN A 42 17.43 16.30 20.33
C GLN A 42 16.09 16.17 19.58
N GLY A 43 15.29 17.23 19.60
CA GLY A 43 14.31 17.48 18.53
C GLY A 43 12.82 17.47 18.86
N LEU A 44 12.36 17.90 20.06
CA LEU A 44 11.00 18.44 20.17
C LEU A 44 11.02 19.88 19.61
N GLU A 45 11.02 20.03 18.30
CA GLU A 45 10.62 21.31 17.71
C GLU A 45 9.10 21.43 17.87
N VAL A 46 8.69 22.54 18.49
CA VAL A 46 7.28 22.92 18.63
C VAL A 46 6.74 23.21 17.24
N PHE A 47 6.15 22.20 16.61
CA PHE A 47 5.40 22.38 15.37
C PHE A 47 4.17 23.24 15.70
N ARG A 48 4.17 24.49 15.23
CA ARG A 48 2.95 25.31 15.20
C ARG A 48 2.02 24.68 14.18
N GLY A 49 0.89 24.16 14.67
CA GLY A 49 -0.18 23.61 13.85
C GLY A 49 -0.55 24.59 12.75
N TYR A 50 -0.68 24.06 11.54
CA TYR A 50 -1.26 24.76 10.41
C TYR A 50 -2.76 24.85 10.67
N ASP A 51 -3.25 26.02 11.09
CA ASP A 51 -4.68 26.31 11.35
C ASP A 51 -5.52 26.42 10.06
N GLY A 52 -5.26 25.54 9.09
CA GLY A 52 -6.04 25.40 7.86
C GLY A 52 -7.31 24.58 8.08
N LEU A 53 -8.14 24.97 9.05
CA LEU A 53 -9.47 24.43 9.27
C LEU A 53 -10.44 24.98 8.20
N GLU A 54 -10.41 24.42 6.99
CA GLU A 54 -11.61 24.45 6.15
C GLU A 54 -12.52 23.31 6.57
N VAL A 55 -13.50 23.65 7.41
CA VAL A 55 -14.64 22.79 7.73
C VAL A 55 -15.41 22.56 6.43
N ILE A 56 -15.23 21.38 5.82
CA ILE A 56 -16.10 20.92 4.73
C ILE A 56 -17.45 20.56 5.34
N ASN A 57 -18.34 21.55 5.44
CA ASN A 57 -19.76 21.33 5.73
C ASN A 57 -20.43 20.78 4.47
N ASN A 58 -20.62 19.47 4.43
CA ASN A 58 -21.52 18.83 3.47
C ASN A 58 -22.97 19.09 3.87
N GLY A 59 -23.61 20.04 3.18
CA GLY A 59 -25.03 20.06 2.82
C GLY A 59 -26.07 19.88 3.92
N ALA A 60 -26.66 21.00 4.36
CA ALA A 60 -28.06 21.05 4.76
C ALA A 60 -28.66 22.39 4.34
N ASP A 61 -29.78 22.32 3.62
CA ASP A 61 -30.57 23.45 3.14
C ASP A 61 -30.90 24.45 4.26
N GLY A 62 -30.66 25.74 4.01
CA GLY A 62 -30.84 26.78 5.01
C GLY A 62 -30.82 28.18 4.39
N ASN A 63 -31.92 28.52 3.71
CA ASN A 63 -32.27 29.84 3.22
C ASN A 63 -32.12 30.92 4.31
N SER A 64 -31.12 31.81 4.21
CA SER A 64 -31.21 33.14 4.83
C SER A 64 -30.38 34.17 4.05
N GLY A 65 -31.08 35.16 3.51
CA GLY A 65 -30.50 36.25 2.75
C GLY A 65 -29.89 37.31 3.64
N ILE A 66 -28.73 37.84 3.22
CA ILE A 66 -28.26 39.15 3.63
C ILE A 66 -27.87 39.90 2.35
N LYS A 67 -28.59 41.01 2.12
CA LYS A 67 -28.32 42.01 1.09
C LYS A 67 -27.04 42.77 1.42
N THR A 68 -26.18 42.94 0.43
CA THR A 68 -25.22 44.05 0.40
C THR A 68 -25.22 44.65 -1.00
N GLU A 69 -25.93 45.77 -1.14
CA GLU A 69 -25.67 46.82 -2.13
C GLU A 69 -24.24 47.33 -1.90
N GLY A 70 -23.40 47.76 -2.83
CA GLY A 70 -23.43 47.93 -4.27
C GLY A 70 -22.14 48.72 -4.58
N LEU A 71 -21.40 48.39 -5.63
CA LEU A 71 -20.47 49.33 -6.25
C LEU A 71 -20.30 49.00 -7.73
N ILE A 72 -20.23 50.07 -8.51
CA ILE A 72 -20.53 50.19 -9.93
C ILE A 72 -19.34 49.80 -10.81
N GLU A 73 -19.66 48.97 -11.81
CA GLU A 73 -19.26 49.02 -13.23
C GLU A 73 -17.94 49.71 -13.64
N GLU A 74 -17.04 48.93 -14.28
CA GLU A 74 -16.51 49.34 -15.58
C GLU A 74 -16.28 48.11 -16.48
N THR A 75 -16.95 48.10 -17.63
CA THR A 75 -16.96 47.00 -18.60
C THR A 75 -16.03 47.34 -19.76
N GLU A 76 -14.84 46.74 -19.83
CA GLU A 76 -13.95 46.93 -21.00
C GLU A 76 -14.10 45.79 -22.02
N ARG A 77 -14.47 46.16 -23.25
CA ARG A 77 -14.66 45.27 -24.41
C ARG A 77 -13.34 44.99 -25.14
N LYS A 78 -12.97 43.70 -25.19
CA LYS A 78 -12.20 42.94 -26.23
C LYS A 78 -11.61 43.67 -27.45
N PRO A 79 -10.50 43.10 -27.98
CA PRO A 79 -10.49 42.70 -29.39
C PRO A 79 -10.16 41.21 -29.60
N ARG A 80 -11.17 40.48 -30.06
CA ARG A 80 -11.17 39.06 -30.43
C ARG A 80 -10.73 38.91 -31.89
N LYS A 81 -9.42 38.95 -32.20
CA LYS A 81 -8.91 38.77 -33.58
C LYS A 81 -7.78 37.74 -33.76
N LYS A 82 -7.48 36.90 -32.76
CA LYS A 82 -6.45 35.84 -32.89
C LYS A 82 -6.98 34.41 -33.10
N LYS A 83 -8.30 34.16 -32.95
CA LYS A 83 -8.88 32.81 -33.10
C LYS A 83 -9.23 32.40 -34.54
N LEU A 84 -9.31 33.33 -35.49
CA LEU A 84 -9.64 33.01 -36.90
C LEU A 84 -8.46 32.36 -37.64
N TRP A 85 -7.23 32.75 -37.30
CA TRP A 85 -6.02 32.25 -37.97
C TRP A 85 -5.73 30.77 -37.69
N PHE A 86 -6.02 30.30 -36.47
CA PHE A 86 -5.86 28.89 -36.10
C PHE A 86 -6.85 27.97 -36.83
N ILE A 87 -8.04 28.47 -37.17
CA ILE A 87 -9.05 27.69 -37.90
C ILE A 87 -8.61 27.48 -39.37
N LEU A 88 -8.05 28.51 -40.01
CA LEU A 88 -7.54 28.39 -41.39
C LEU A 88 -6.34 27.45 -41.49
N ALA A 89 -5.41 27.48 -40.52
CA ALA A 89 -4.27 26.58 -40.50
C ALA A 89 -4.68 25.10 -40.33
N GLY A 90 -5.71 24.83 -39.51
CA GLY A 90 -6.24 23.48 -39.31
C GLY A 90 -6.89 22.89 -40.57
N VAL A 91 -7.63 23.70 -41.33
CA VAL A 91 -8.27 23.24 -42.59
C VAL A 91 -7.23 22.90 -43.66
N ALA A 92 -6.16 23.69 -43.78
CA ALA A 92 -5.08 23.40 -44.72
C ALA A 92 -4.36 22.08 -44.38
N LEU A 93 -4.09 21.82 -43.10
CA LEU A 93 -3.47 20.58 -42.64
C LEU A 93 -4.37 19.36 -42.90
N LEU A 94 -5.68 19.49 -42.69
CA LEU A 94 -6.65 18.42 -42.96
C LEU A 94 -6.68 18.04 -44.45
N LEU A 95 -6.59 19.01 -45.36
CA LEU A 95 -6.56 18.75 -46.80
C LEU A 95 -5.29 18.01 -47.25
N VAL A 96 -4.14 18.27 -46.60
CA VAL A 96 -2.89 17.54 -46.87
C VAL A 96 -3.00 16.09 -46.40
N ILE A 97 -3.62 15.84 -45.24
CA ILE A 97 -3.82 14.48 -44.71
C ILE A 97 -4.76 13.69 -45.63
N VAL A 98 -5.86 14.28 -46.10
CA VAL A 98 -6.78 13.61 -47.03
C VAL A 98 -6.10 13.31 -48.37
N GLY A 99 -5.22 14.19 -48.86
CA GLY A 99 -4.40 13.93 -50.04
C GLY A 99 -3.41 12.77 -49.86
N ALA A 100 -2.82 12.64 -48.67
CA ALA A 100 -1.86 11.57 -48.37
C ALA A 100 -2.54 10.19 -48.17
N VAL A 101 -3.73 10.15 -47.59
CA VAL A 101 -4.45 8.89 -47.31
C VAL A 101 -5.07 8.28 -48.57
N LEU A 102 -5.44 9.10 -49.56
CA LEU A 102 -5.98 8.60 -50.84
C LEU A 102 -4.91 8.05 -51.80
N GLY A 103 -3.62 8.22 -51.50
CA GLY A 103 -2.51 7.63 -52.29
C GLY A 103 -2.09 6.22 -51.88
N GLY A 104 -2.63 5.67 -50.78
CA GLY A 104 -2.09 4.46 -50.14
C GLY A 104 -2.90 3.16 -50.30
N VAL A 105 -3.96 3.13 -51.12
CA VAL A 105 -4.86 1.96 -51.23
C VAL A 105 -4.79 1.30 -52.60
N PHE A 106 -3.63 0.78 -52.99
CA PHE A 106 -3.50 -0.30 -53.97
C PHE A 106 -2.20 -1.08 -53.70
N GLY A 107 -2.28 -2.19 -52.97
CA GLY A 107 -1.09 -2.95 -52.58
C GLY A 107 -1.38 -4.36 -52.05
N SER A 108 -1.85 -5.23 -52.95
CA SER A 108 -1.56 -6.68 -52.97
C SER A 108 -2.23 -7.62 -51.95
N ARG A 109 -3.26 -8.30 -52.47
CA ARG A 109 -3.68 -9.66 -52.11
C ARG A 109 -2.56 -10.68 -52.39
N ARG A 110 -2.43 -11.72 -51.55
CA ARG A 110 -2.28 -13.11 -52.02
C ARG A 110 -2.60 -14.17 -50.95
N ASN A 111 -3.37 -15.15 -51.40
CA ASN A 111 -3.80 -16.40 -50.74
C ASN A 111 -2.63 -17.30 -50.32
N HIS A 112 -2.84 -18.17 -49.32
CA HIS A 112 -2.58 -19.61 -49.51
C HIS A 112 -3.46 -20.49 -48.63
N LYS A 113 -3.82 -21.63 -49.24
CA LYS A 113 -4.79 -22.66 -48.86
C LYS A 113 -4.29 -23.56 -47.72
N THR A 114 -5.26 -24.06 -46.96
CA THR A 114 -5.23 -25.29 -46.16
C THR A 114 -4.84 -26.52 -46.99
N PRO A 115 -4.33 -27.57 -46.32
CA PRO A 115 -5.16 -28.79 -46.20
C PRO A 115 -5.19 -29.42 -44.81
N VAL A 116 -6.26 -30.19 -44.64
CA VAL A 116 -6.73 -31.01 -43.52
C VAL A 116 -6.05 -32.39 -43.50
N GLU A 117 -5.81 -32.98 -42.31
CA GLU A 117 -6.04 -34.40 -41.94
C GLU A 117 -5.71 -34.61 -40.43
N THR A 118 -6.68 -34.72 -39.52
CA THR A 118 -7.31 -35.92 -38.85
C THR A 118 -6.41 -36.74 -37.87
N PRO A 119 -6.96 -37.51 -36.90
CA PRO A 119 -6.72 -37.29 -35.46
C PRO A 119 -6.02 -38.48 -34.74
N GLY A 120 -5.31 -38.21 -33.65
CA GLY A 120 -4.60 -39.24 -32.89
C GLY A 120 -4.67 -39.03 -31.36
N ALA A 121 -5.44 -39.92 -30.73
CA ALA A 121 -5.25 -40.49 -29.39
C ALA A 121 -5.10 -39.58 -28.15
N SER A 122 -6.20 -39.47 -27.42
CA SER A 122 -6.35 -39.76 -25.98
C SER A 122 -5.07 -40.01 -25.15
N ALA A 123 -4.80 -39.10 -24.22
CA ALA A 123 -4.21 -39.42 -22.93
C ALA A 123 -4.80 -38.48 -21.86
N THR A 124 -5.59 -39.07 -20.97
CA THR A 124 -6.11 -38.49 -19.74
C THR A 124 -4.93 -38.28 -18.76
N PRO A 125 -4.72 -37.10 -18.17
CA PRO A 125 -3.94 -36.99 -16.94
C PRO A 125 -4.90 -37.06 -15.76
N GLU A 126 -4.75 -38.16 -15.07
CA GLU A 126 -5.33 -38.52 -13.79
C GLU A 126 -4.85 -37.58 -12.67
N ALA A 127 -5.77 -37.35 -11.73
CA ALA A 127 -5.64 -36.78 -10.38
C ALA A 127 -4.38 -35.98 -10.02
N SER A 128 -4.62 -34.70 -9.77
CA SER A 128 -3.78 -33.78 -8.99
C SER A 128 -3.42 -34.41 -7.63
N ALA A 129 -2.20 -34.93 -7.52
CA ALA A 129 -1.62 -35.32 -6.25
C ALA A 129 -1.25 -34.05 -5.48
N THR A 130 -1.91 -33.83 -4.34
CA THR A 130 -1.50 -32.87 -3.32
C THR A 130 -0.03 -33.14 -2.97
N PRO A 131 0.88 -32.14 -3.01
CA PRO A 131 2.26 -32.36 -2.61
C PRO A 131 2.30 -32.82 -1.14
N PRO A 132 3.15 -33.80 -0.80
CA PRO A 132 3.34 -34.17 0.60
C PRO A 132 3.83 -32.94 1.37
N ALA A 133 3.22 -32.69 2.54
CA ALA A 133 3.70 -31.68 3.47
C ALA A 133 5.15 -32.00 3.83
N SER A 134 6.07 -31.27 3.22
CA SER A 134 7.46 -31.24 3.63
C SER A 134 7.49 -30.81 5.10
N SER A 135 8.00 -31.69 5.97
CA SER A 135 8.29 -31.36 7.36
C SER A 135 9.48 -30.39 7.40
N GLY A 136 9.25 -29.16 6.95
CA GLY A 136 10.15 -28.06 7.20
C GLY A 136 10.14 -27.71 8.69
N PRO A 137 11.13 -26.96 9.19
CA PRO A 137 11.04 -26.40 10.52
C PRO A 137 9.74 -25.61 10.65
N LEU A 138 9.03 -25.77 11.78
CA LEU A 138 7.74 -25.11 12.07
C LEU A 138 7.77 -23.58 11.88
N ASN A 139 8.96 -22.98 11.90
CA ASN A 139 9.19 -21.55 11.75
C ASN A 139 9.50 -21.12 10.31
N ALA A 140 9.50 -22.05 9.35
CA ALA A 140 9.63 -21.72 7.94
C ALA A 140 8.39 -20.96 7.44
N ILE A 141 8.64 -20.00 6.56
CA ILE A 141 7.60 -19.36 5.75
C ILE A 141 6.90 -20.41 4.86
N TYR A 142 5.58 -20.26 4.69
CA TYR A 142 4.85 -21.05 3.70
C TYR A 142 5.21 -20.57 2.30
N ALA A 143 5.51 -21.49 1.37
CA ALA A 143 5.99 -21.13 0.02
C ALA A 143 5.00 -20.26 -0.78
N GLY A 144 3.70 -20.38 -0.50
CA GLY A 144 2.66 -19.54 -1.10
C GLY A 144 2.27 -18.32 -0.24
N SER A 145 3.03 -18.01 0.81
CA SER A 145 2.73 -16.90 1.72
C SER A 145 2.79 -15.58 0.98
N GLY A 146 1.79 -14.72 1.19
CA GLY A 146 1.96 -13.28 0.98
C GLY A 146 3.03 -12.71 1.93
N ILE A 147 3.57 -11.54 1.58
CA ILE A 147 4.45 -10.78 2.47
C ILE A 147 3.86 -9.38 2.59
N GLY A 148 3.53 -8.94 3.80
CA GLY A 148 3.17 -7.55 4.08
C GLY A 148 4.37 -6.81 4.65
N VAL A 149 4.61 -5.58 4.23
CA VAL A 149 5.68 -4.76 4.82
C VAL A 149 5.23 -3.31 4.99
N THR A 150 5.56 -2.73 6.13
CA THR A 150 5.32 -1.31 6.43
C THR A 150 6.42 -0.78 7.35
N GLY A 151 6.50 0.53 7.51
CA GLY A 151 7.51 1.16 8.35
C GLY A 151 7.38 2.66 8.46
N TRP A 152 8.15 3.23 9.37
CA TRP A 152 8.21 4.67 9.61
C TRP A 152 9.59 5.09 10.08
N TRP A 153 9.92 6.35 9.83
CA TRP A 153 11.05 7.01 10.45
C TRP A 153 10.74 7.25 11.94
N THR A 154 11.70 6.92 12.81
CA THR A 154 11.67 7.24 14.24
C THR A 154 12.52 8.46 14.57
N GLY A 155 13.32 8.94 13.62
CA GLY A 155 14.17 10.11 13.74
C GLY A 155 14.83 10.46 12.41
N SER A 156 15.85 11.31 12.43
CA SER A 156 16.57 11.77 11.23
C SER A 156 17.50 10.73 10.59
N SER A 157 17.76 9.62 11.28
CA SER A 157 18.62 8.52 10.80
C SER A 157 18.16 7.14 11.30
N SER A 158 17.03 7.10 12.01
CA SER A 158 16.50 5.87 12.59
C SER A 158 15.13 5.57 12.03
N PHE A 159 14.88 4.28 11.79
CA PHE A 159 13.61 3.82 11.25
C PHE A 159 13.26 2.44 11.78
N THR A 160 11.98 2.13 11.66
CA THR A 160 11.38 0.88 12.07
C THR A 160 10.67 0.23 10.89
N ILE A 161 10.83 -1.08 10.74
CA ILE A 161 10.13 -1.90 9.74
C ILE A 161 9.35 -3.00 10.45
N ARG A 162 8.16 -3.27 9.93
CA ARG A 162 7.29 -4.37 10.32
C ARG A 162 7.07 -5.23 9.09
N LEU A 163 7.36 -6.52 9.21
CA LEU A 163 7.18 -7.49 8.13
C LEU A 163 6.24 -8.59 8.61
N ILE A 164 5.26 -8.93 7.80
CA ILE A 164 4.24 -9.92 8.10
C ILE A 164 4.33 -11.03 7.06
N TYR A 165 4.30 -12.28 7.52
CA TYR A 165 4.19 -13.44 6.66
C TYR A 165 3.37 -14.55 7.31
N GLN A 166 3.01 -15.57 6.54
CA GLN A 166 2.35 -16.78 7.01
C GLN A 166 3.36 -17.93 7.06
N GLY A 167 3.45 -18.62 8.19
CA GLY A 167 4.26 -19.84 8.27
C GLY A 167 3.46 -21.09 7.90
N GLN A 168 4.14 -22.24 7.95
CA GLN A 168 3.55 -23.53 7.52
C GLN A 168 2.35 -23.99 8.34
N ASP A 169 2.21 -23.49 9.57
CA ASP A 169 1.07 -23.74 10.47
C ASP A 169 -0.15 -22.86 10.14
N GLY A 170 -0.08 -21.98 9.14
CA GLY A 170 -1.15 -21.07 8.74
C GLY A 170 -1.25 -19.81 9.60
N ASN A 171 -0.51 -19.72 10.70
CA ASN A 171 -0.48 -18.53 11.55
C ASN A 171 0.30 -17.39 10.90
N LEU A 172 -0.15 -16.15 11.14
CA LEU A 172 0.59 -14.97 10.72
C LEU A 172 1.69 -14.65 11.73
N ARG A 173 2.88 -14.32 11.25
CA ARG A 173 4.04 -13.95 12.05
C ARG A 173 4.39 -12.50 11.74
N LEU A 174 4.52 -11.70 12.79
CA LEU A 174 4.91 -10.30 12.73
C LEU A 174 6.37 -10.18 13.19
N MET A 175 7.24 -9.74 12.28
CA MET A 175 8.64 -9.47 12.51
C MET A 175 8.85 -7.98 12.71
N ARG A 176 9.88 -7.64 13.49
CA ARG A 176 10.35 -6.27 13.66
C ARG A 176 11.81 -6.11 13.26
N TYR A 177 12.11 -4.95 12.70
CA TYR A 177 13.46 -4.43 12.53
C TYR A 177 13.48 -2.99 13.04
N HIS A 178 14.53 -2.64 13.77
CA HIS A 178 14.85 -1.26 14.13
C HIS A 178 16.27 -0.99 13.65
N SER A 179 16.49 0.13 12.96
CA SER A 179 17.78 0.41 12.33
C SER A 179 18.94 0.55 13.34
N GLY A 180 18.65 0.92 14.58
CA GLY A 180 19.63 0.95 15.67
C GLY A 180 20.07 -0.43 16.16
N ASP A 181 19.24 -1.47 15.99
CA ASP A 181 19.56 -2.84 16.40
C ASP A 181 20.26 -3.63 15.29
N GLY A 182 20.02 -3.25 14.03
CA GLY A 182 20.63 -3.85 12.85
C GLY A 182 20.24 -5.32 12.60
N LYS A 183 19.19 -5.82 13.26
CA LYS A 183 18.74 -7.21 13.16
C LYS A 183 17.22 -7.35 13.20
N TRP A 184 16.74 -8.39 12.54
CA TRP A 184 15.35 -8.83 12.64
C TRP A 184 15.11 -9.59 13.94
N SER A 185 13.89 -9.52 14.47
CA SER A 185 13.41 -10.37 15.56
C SER A 185 11.91 -10.60 15.44
N THR A 186 11.43 -11.72 15.96
CA THR A 186 9.99 -11.97 16.05
C THR A 186 9.36 -11.01 17.07
N LEU A 187 8.29 -10.33 16.66
CA LEU A 187 7.51 -9.45 17.53
C LEU A 187 6.27 -10.17 18.07
N ALA A 188 5.53 -10.88 17.22
CA ALA A 188 4.35 -11.63 17.63
C ALA A 188 4.03 -12.78 16.65
N THR A 189 3.41 -13.83 17.17
CA THR A 189 2.68 -14.83 16.38
C THR A 189 1.19 -14.60 16.60
N LEU A 190 0.48 -14.30 15.51
CA LEU A 190 -0.95 -14.03 15.53
C LEU A 190 -1.69 -15.34 15.28
N THR A 191 -2.17 -15.95 16.37
CA THR A 191 -3.03 -17.15 16.30
C THR A 191 -4.47 -16.74 16.08
N ASP A 192 -5.30 -17.68 15.59
CA ASP A 192 -6.75 -17.51 15.45
C ASP A 192 -7.20 -16.39 14.48
N THR A 193 -6.30 -15.93 13.60
CA THR A 193 -6.59 -14.92 12.56
C THR A 193 -7.57 -15.43 11.51
N LYS A 194 -7.77 -16.75 11.41
CA LYS A 194 -8.54 -17.42 10.35
C LYS A 194 -8.06 -17.07 8.94
N ALA A 195 -6.78 -16.74 8.80
CA ALA A 195 -6.15 -16.50 7.52
C ALA A 195 -6.16 -17.79 6.68
N LYS A 196 -6.62 -17.71 5.43
CA LYS A 196 -6.52 -18.83 4.48
C LYS A 196 -5.05 -19.14 4.24
N LEU A 197 -4.70 -20.43 4.11
CA LEU A 197 -3.34 -20.81 3.74
C LEU A 197 -3.00 -20.29 2.33
N GLY A 198 -1.84 -19.62 2.20
CA GLY A 198 -1.44 -18.94 0.96
C GLY A 198 -2.20 -17.64 0.68
N THR A 199 -2.79 -17.02 1.71
CA THR A 199 -3.47 -15.73 1.55
C THR A 199 -2.51 -14.65 1.04
N PRO A 200 -2.96 -13.70 0.19
CA PRO A 200 -2.27 -12.43 0.06
C PRO A 200 -2.15 -11.77 1.43
N ILE A 201 -1.06 -11.05 1.66
CA ILE A 201 -0.82 -10.27 2.86
C ILE A 201 -0.30 -8.92 2.42
N THR A 202 -0.87 -7.86 2.95
CA THR A 202 -0.35 -6.51 2.79
C THR A 202 -0.46 -5.77 4.11
N ALA A 203 0.36 -4.75 4.31
CA ALA A 203 0.36 -4.00 5.55
C ALA A 203 0.64 -2.53 5.31
N SER A 204 -0.01 -1.68 6.09
CA SER A 204 0.27 -0.25 6.16
C SER A 204 0.32 0.17 7.63
N CYS A 205 0.73 1.40 7.91
CA CYS A 205 0.74 1.89 9.28
C CYS A 205 0.47 3.39 9.33
N PHE A 206 0.10 3.85 10.51
CA PHE A 206 -0.06 5.26 10.83
C PHE A 206 0.13 5.49 12.33
N ASN A 207 0.55 6.68 12.72
CA ASN A 207 0.58 7.13 14.08
C ASN A 207 -0.77 7.76 14.45
N ILE A 208 -1.37 7.28 15.54
CA ILE A 208 -2.75 7.60 15.93
C ILE A 208 -2.96 9.11 16.11
N PRO A 209 -2.17 9.82 16.95
CA PRO A 209 -2.26 11.27 17.07
C PRO A 209 -2.16 12.03 15.74
N PHE A 210 -1.26 11.61 14.85
CA PHE A 210 -1.02 12.31 13.59
C PHE A 210 -2.16 12.10 12.59
N PHE A 211 -2.68 10.87 12.50
CA PHE A 211 -3.80 10.58 11.60
C PHE A 211 -5.12 11.22 12.08
N PHE A 212 -5.38 11.20 13.39
CA PHE A 212 -6.61 11.79 13.97
C PHE A 212 -6.46 13.26 14.36
N PHE A 213 -5.33 13.90 14.05
CA PHE A 213 -5.05 15.30 14.39
C PHE A 213 -5.26 15.62 15.87
N THR A 214 -4.86 14.71 16.75
CA THR A 214 -4.93 14.90 18.22
C THR A 214 -3.55 15.23 18.79
N PRO A 215 -3.45 16.00 19.89
CA PRO A 215 -2.17 16.29 20.51
C PRO A 215 -1.43 15.03 20.94
N VAL A 216 -0.13 14.99 20.66
CA VAL A 216 0.76 13.90 21.09
C VAL A 216 1.06 14.03 22.58
N THR A 217 0.84 12.96 23.33
CA THR A 217 1.18 12.81 24.75
C THR A 217 1.96 11.50 24.94
N SER A 218 2.64 11.37 26.07
CA SER A 218 3.34 10.12 26.41
C SER A 218 2.40 8.92 26.54
N SER A 219 1.10 9.14 26.79
CA SER A 219 0.11 8.08 26.98
C SER A 219 -0.71 7.75 25.73
N ASN A 220 -0.61 8.52 24.64
CA ASN A 220 -1.39 8.29 23.41
C ASN A 220 -0.54 8.20 22.13
N ASN A 221 0.79 8.34 22.21
CA ASN A 221 1.68 8.20 21.07
C ASN A 221 1.82 6.72 20.67
N PHE A 222 0.94 6.25 19.79
CA PHE A 222 0.94 4.89 19.28
C PHE A 222 1.10 4.87 17.77
N THR A 223 1.97 4.00 17.28
CA THR A 223 1.96 3.59 15.87
C THR A 223 1.12 2.33 15.73
N GLN A 224 0.15 2.37 14.83
CA GLN A 224 -0.75 1.28 14.49
C GLN A 224 -0.36 0.71 13.13
N VAL A 225 -0.09 -0.58 13.10
CA VAL A 225 0.09 -1.39 11.90
C VAL A 225 -1.23 -2.07 11.59
N GLU A 226 -1.68 -1.93 10.35
CA GLU A 226 -2.85 -2.61 9.82
C GLU A 226 -2.40 -3.73 8.89
N ILE A 227 -2.96 -4.91 9.08
CA ILE A 227 -2.60 -6.13 8.35
C ILE A 227 -3.85 -6.62 7.65
N PHE A 228 -3.79 -6.72 6.32
CA PHE A 228 -4.91 -7.15 5.48
C PHE A 228 -4.62 -8.48 4.80
N TYR A 229 -5.61 -9.38 4.82
CA TYR A 229 -5.51 -10.73 4.28
C TYR A 229 -6.91 -11.29 3.94
N LEU A 230 -6.98 -12.51 3.44
CA LEU A 230 -8.21 -13.24 3.12
C LEU A 230 -8.41 -14.42 4.09
N ASN A 231 -9.67 -14.63 4.49
CA ASN A 231 -10.09 -15.87 5.16
C ASN A 231 -10.49 -16.96 4.15
N ASP A 232 -10.88 -18.14 4.62
CA ASP A 232 -11.30 -19.27 3.77
C ASP A 232 -12.54 -18.98 2.91
N ALA A 233 -13.35 -18.00 3.29
CA ALA A 233 -14.50 -17.52 2.50
C ALA A 233 -14.12 -16.47 1.45
N ASN A 234 -12.82 -16.16 1.31
CA ASN A 234 -12.26 -15.07 0.52
C ASN A 234 -12.80 -13.69 0.93
N GLU A 235 -13.13 -13.52 2.21
CA GLU A 235 -13.51 -12.22 2.76
C GLU A 235 -12.25 -11.49 3.23
N ILE A 236 -12.16 -10.20 2.89
CA ILE A 236 -11.09 -9.33 3.37
C ILE A 236 -11.18 -9.23 4.90
N GLN A 237 -10.07 -9.53 5.57
CA GLN A 237 -9.88 -9.39 7.00
C GLN A 237 -8.88 -8.27 7.29
N GLU A 238 -9.06 -7.63 8.44
CA GLU A 238 -8.16 -6.64 9.01
C GLU A 238 -7.75 -7.11 10.41
N PHE A 239 -6.46 -7.07 10.69
CA PHE A 239 -5.91 -7.27 12.03
C PHE A 239 -4.96 -6.10 12.33
N TYR A 240 -5.14 -5.45 13.47
CA TYR A 240 -4.28 -4.35 13.87
C TYR A 240 -3.28 -4.78 14.95
N PHE A 241 -2.12 -4.15 14.94
CA PHE A 241 -1.15 -4.18 16.02
C PHE A 241 -0.72 -2.75 16.34
N ARG A 242 -0.83 -2.35 17.61
CA ARG A 242 -0.48 -1.01 18.09
C ARG A 242 0.67 -1.12 19.07
N GLU A 243 1.65 -0.25 18.90
CA GLU A 243 2.77 -0.13 19.82
C GLU A 243 2.93 1.31 20.30
N GLN A 244 3.12 1.48 21.60
CA GLN A 244 3.39 2.76 22.19
C GLN A 244 4.83 3.18 21.87
N ASP A 245 5.00 4.35 21.29
CA ASP A 245 6.30 4.97 21.10
C ASP A 245 6.76 5.60 22.41
N SER A 246 7.34 4.74 23.26
CA SER A 246 7.83 5.08 24.59
C SER A 246 9.13 4.33 24.89
N PRO A 247 10.17 5.01 25.40
CA PRO A 247 11.40 4.36 25.85
C PRO A 247 11.21 3.63 27.19
N SER A 248 10.01 3.67 27.79
CA SER A 248 9.73 3.02 29.06
C SER A 248 9.66 1.49 28.89
N PRO A 249 10.20 0.71 29.84
CA PRO A 249 9.93 -0.73 29.93
C PRO A 249 8.44 -1.09 30.01
N SER A 250 7.59 -0.12 30.35
CA SER A 250 6.14 -0.25 30.43
C SER A 250 5.40 0.14 29.13
N ALA A 251 6.09 0.19 27.99
CA ALA A 251 5.47 0.49 26.70
C ALA A 251 4.35 -0.52 26.40
N GLN A 252 3.16 -0.01 26.10
CA GLN A 252 1.98 -0.85 25.88
C GLN A 252 1.90 -1.33 24.44
N THR A 253 1.36 -2.53 24.26
CA THR A 253 0.96 -3.04 22.95
C THR A 253 -0.49 -3.50 22.99
N PHE A 254 -1.19 -3.31 21.88
CA PHE A 254 -2.58 -3.75 21.70
C PHE A 254 -2.72 -4.41 20.35
N ASN A 255 -3.55 -5.44 20.25
CA ASN A 255 -3.85 -6.07 18.98
C ASN A 255 -5.30 -6.57 18.94
N GLY A 256 -5.78 -6.90 17.75
CA GLY A 256 -7.09 -7.48 17.58
C GLY A 256 -7.59 -7.40 16.15
N SER A 257 -8.80 -7.94 15.94
CA SER A 257 -9.50 -7.79 14.66
C SER A 257 -9.91 -6.34 14.47
N GLY A 258 -9.68 -5.83 13.26
CA GLY A 258 -10.16 -4.53 12.83
C GLY A 258 -11.63 -4.53 12.44
N ILE A 259 -12.13 -3.33 12.12
CA ILE A 259 -13.54 -3.07 11.78
C ILE A 259 -13.87 -3.64 10.41
N MET A 260 -12.91 -3.68 9.47
CA MET A 260 -13.13 -4.18 8.10
C MET A 260 -13.59 -5.64 8.09
N SER A 261 -13.07 -6.47 8.99
CA SER A 261 -13.44 -7.90 9.09
C SER A 261 -14.94 -8.12 9.29
N SER A 262 -15.63 -7.17 9.94
CA SER A 262 -17.08 -7.23 10.16
C SER A 262 -17.93 -6.91 8.93
N LYS A 263 -17.30 -6.38 7.86
CA LYS A 263 -18.00 -5.96 6.63
C LYS A 263 -18.31 -7.13 5.69
N GLY A 264 -17.59 -8.25 5.82
CA GLY A 264 -17.80 -9.45 4.99
C GLY A 264 -17.57 -9.21 3.49
N TRP A 265 -16.70 -8.27 3.14
CA TRP A 265 -16.39 -7.94 1.75
C TRP A 265 -15.62 -9.05 1.07
N LYS A 266 -16.12 -9.54 -0.07
CA LYS A 266 -15.53 -10.67 -0.79
C LYS A 266 -14.60 -10.21 -1.90
N ALA A 267 -13.40 -10.77 -1.90
CA ALA A 267 -12.45 -10.68 -3.00
C ALA A 267 -12.57 -11.91 -3.94
N ALA A 268 -11.95 -11.83 -5.12
CA ALA A 268 -11.64 -13.03 -5.89
C ALA A 268 -10.71 -13.94 -5.09
N GLY A 269 -10.83 -15.26 -5.27
CA GLY A 269 -10.08 -16.23 -4.46
C GLY A 269 -8.56 -16.18 -4.66
N ASP A 270 -8.12 -15.65 -5.80
CA ASP A 270 -6.74 -15.39 -6.20
C ASP A 270 -6.39 -13.90 -6.20
N SER A 271 -7.28 -13.02 -5.72
CA SER A 271 -7.01 -11.58 -5.64
C SER A 271 -5.71 -11.29 -4.90
N LYS A 272 -4.90 -10.37 -5.42
CA LYS A 272 -3.88 -9.69 -4.63
C LYS A 272 -4.50 -8.53 -3.85
N ILE A 273 -3.78 -8.04 -2.85
CA ILE A 273 -4.21 -6.90 -2.04
C ILE A 273 -3.02 -5.94 -1.95
N ALA A 274 -3.27 -4.65 -2.14
CA ALA A 274 -2.33 -3.58 -1.86
C ALA A 274 -2.94 -2.64 -0.82
N THR A 275 -2.09 -2.00 -0.02
CA THR A 275 -2.52 -0.92 0.86
C THR A 275 -1.42 0.13 0.93
N TYR A 276 -1.85 1.37 0.87
CA TYR A 276 -1.19 2.48 1.53
C TYR A 276 -2.26 3.16 2.37
N TRP A 277 -2.00 3.34 3.68
CA TRP A 277 -3.02 3.90 4.58
C TRP A 277 -3.57 5.22 3.99
N PRO A 278 -4.88 5.52 4.08
CA PRO A 278 -5.98 4.73 4.63
C PRO A 278 -6.76 3.89 3.59
N SER A 279 -6.11 3.44 2.52
CA SER A 279 -6.72 2.74 1.39
C SER A 279 -6.27 1.28 1.30
N VAL A 280 -7.15 0.42 0.78
CA VAL A 280 -6.91 -0.99 0.48
C VAL A 280 -7.52 -1.33 -0.87
N ILE A 281 -6.68 -1.80 -1.80
CA ILE A 281 -7.05 -2.16 -3.15
C ILE A 281 -7.08 -3.69 -3.31
N PHE A 282 -8.15 -4.21 -3.91
CA PHE A 282 -8.30 -5.62 -4.21
C PHE A 282 -9.18 -5.84 -5.45
N GLN A 283 -9.28 -7.08 -5.93
CA GLN A 283 -10.16 -7.47 -7.01
C GLN A 283 -11.32 -8.30 -6.46
N ASP A 284 -12.55 -8.01 -6.86
CA ASP A 284 -13.72 -8.81 -6.48
C ASP A 284 -13.89 -10.05 -7.38
N GLY A 285 -14.86 -10.91 -7.03
CA GLY A 285 -15.15 -12.13 -7.79
C GLY A 285 -15.67 -11.91 -9.23
N SER A 286 -15.97 -10.67 -9.62
CA SER A 286 -16.32 -10.29 -11.00
C SER A 286 -15.12 -9.77 -11.80
N GLY A 287 -13.93 -9.75 -11.20
CA GLY A 287 -12.71 -9.23 -11.80
C GLY A 287 -12.62 -7.70 -11.76
N GLN A 288 -13.52 -7.00 -11.06
CA GLN A 288 -13.46 -5.54 -10.92
C GLN A 288 -12.54 -5.14 -9.78
N MET A 289 -11.76 -4.09 -10.01
CA MET A 289 -10.97 -3.47 -8.95
C MET A 289 -11.86 -2.71 -7.97
N GLN A 290 -11.63 -2.97 -6.70
CA GLN A 290 -12.30 -2.38 -5.55
C GLN A 290 -11.30 -1.61 -4.72
N GLU A 291 -11.75 -0.48 -4.17
CA GLU A 291 -11.05 0.30 -3.17
C GLU A 291 -11.91 0.32 -1.91
N ALA A 292 -11.32 -0.14 -0.81
CA ALA A 292 -11.82 0.11 0.54
C ALA A 292 -11.02 1.27 1.14
N TYR A 293 -11.71 2.31 1.57
CA TYR A 293 -11.09 3.51 2.13
C TYR A 293 -11.61 3.76 3.55
N TYR A 294 -10.69 4.04 4.49
CA TYR A 294 -11.02 4.37 5.87
C TYR A 294 -11.21 5.87 6.05
N ALA A 295 -12.44 6.28 6.32
CA ALA A 295 -12.80 7.66 6.60
C ALA A 295 -13.94 7.71 7.62
N ASN A 296 -14.01 8.80 8.39
CA ASN A 296 -15.05 8.99 9.41
C ASN A 296 -15.18 7.79 10.37
N LEU A 297 -14.03 7.25 10.79
CA LEU A 297 -13.92 6.12 11.71
C LEU A 297 -14.54 4.79 11.21
N THR A 298 -14.74 4.65 9.90
CA THR A 298 -15.27 3.42 9.32
C THR A 298 -14.69 3.16 7.93
N TRP A 299 -14.87 1.92 7.46
CA TRP A 299 -14.50 1.51 6.12
C TRP A 299 -15.70 1.65 5.16
N ALA A 300 -15.46 2.23 4.00
CA ALA A 300 -16.36 2.25 2.85
C ALA A 300 -15.70 1.60 1.64
N GLN A 301 -16.44 0.79 0.89
CA GLN A 301 -15.96 0.13 -0.33
C GLN A 301 -16.61 0.78 -1.55
N THR A 302 -15.82 1.02 -2.59
CA THR A 302 -16.30 1.46 -3.90
C THR A 302 -15.56 0.74 -5.03
N ALA A 303 -16.23 0.57 -6.17
CA ALA A 303 -15.57 0.10 -7.38
C ALA A 303 -14.78 1.25 -8.00
N VAL A 304 -13.51 1.00 -8.34
CA VAL A 304 -12.60 2.04 -8.89
C VAL A 304 -12.96 2.36 -10.36
N GLY A 305 -13.60 1.42 -11.05
CA GLY A 305 -13.96 1.56 -12.48
C GLY A 305 -12.79 1.30 -13.44
N LEU A 306 -11.67 0.77 -12.93
CA LEU A 306 -10.54 0.33 -13.72
C LEU A 306 -10.64 -1.17 -14.03
N LYS A 307 -10.31 -1.53 -15.26
CA LYS A 307 -10.18 -2.94 -15.68
C LYS A 307 -8.74 -3.38 -15.47
N CYS A 308 -8.55 -4.33 -14.57
CA CYS A 308 -7.28 -4.99 -14.32
C CYS A 308 -7.36 -6.44 -14.79
N GLN A 309 -6.18 -7.00 -15.07
CA GLN A 309 -6.04 -8.42 -15.34
C GLN A 309 -6.50 -9.24 -14.13
N ASN A 310 -7.14 -10.38 -14.35
CA ASN A 310 -7.43 -11.33 -13.28
C ASN A 310 -6.13 -11.71 -12.56
N ASN A 311 -6.12 -11.66 -11.22
CA ASN A 311 -4.92 -11.90 -10.40
C ASN A 311 -3.77 -10.91 -10.71
N SER A 312 -4.11 -9.70 -11.16
CA SER A 312 -3.15 -8.58 -11.23
C SER A 312 -2.49 -8.37 -9.88
N ALA A 313 -1.17 -8.22 -9.86
CA ALA A 313 -0.49 -7.59 -8.75
C ALA A 313 -0.93 -6.12 -8.65
N PHE A 314 -1.02 -5.61 -7.43
CA PHE A 314 -1.34 -4.21 -7.14
C PHE A 314 -0.22 -3.62 -6.31
N ALA A 315 0.07 -2.34 -6.53
CA ALA A 315 0.83 -1.54 -5.59
C ALA A 315 0.17 -0.16 -5.47
N GLU A 316 0.24 0.40 -4.28
CA GLU A 316 -0.29 1.71 -3.95
C GLU A 316 0.79 2.48 -3.22
N VAL A 317 1.11 3.67 -3.72
CA VAL A 317 2.14 4.55 -3.17
C VAL A 317 1.67 6.00 -3.21
N PRO A 318 2.11 6.88 -2.30
CA PRO A 318 1.68 8.28 -2.30
C PRO A 318 2.16 9.00 -3.56
N TYR A 319 1.31 9.90 -4.08
CA TYR A 319 1.65 10.74 -5.23
C TYR A 319 2.64 11.86 -4.86
N SER A 320 2.36 12.58 -3.77
CA SER A 320 3.24 13.58 -3.14
C SER A 320 3.15 13.47 -1.62
N VAL A 321 4.04 14.15 -0.90
CA VAL A 321 4.04 14.17 0.58
C VAL A 321 2.71 14.74 1.12
N ILE A 322 2.19 15.82 0.53
CA ILE A 322 0.92 16.43 0.95
C ILE A 322 -0.26 15.67 0.38
N ALA A 323 -0.27 15.40 -0.92
CA ALA A 323 -1.37 14.72 -1.59
C ALA A 323 -1.68 13.38 -0.90
N GLY A 324 -0.66 12.60 -0.56
CA GLY A 324 -0.80 11.33 0.17
C GLY A 324 -1.56 11.44 1.49
N ARG A 325 -1.44 12.56 2.21
CA ARG A 325 -2.20 12.80 3.46
C ARG A 325 -3.69 12.96 3.24
N PHE A 326 -4.11 13.25 2.00
CA PHE A 326 -5.50 13.43 1.59
C PHE A 326 -5.97 12.34 0.61
N GLY A 327 -5.30 11.18 0.58
CA GLY A 327 -5.64 10.06 -0.32
C GLY A 327 -5.17 10.25 -1.76
N GLY A 328 -4.16 11.11 -1.96
CA GLY A 328 -3.48 11.28 -3.23
C GLY A 328 -2.43 10.20 -3.44
N GLU A 329 -2.65 9.34 -4.43
CA GLU A 329 -1.87 8.13 -4.61
C GLU A 329 -1.58 7.85 -6.09
N ARG A 330 -0.63 6.96 -6.30
CA ARG A 330 -0.36 6.26 -7.55
C ARG A 330 -0.78 4.81 -7.34
N LEU A 331 -1.75 4.38 -8.13
CA LEU A 331 -2.22 3.02 -8.22
C LEU A 331 -1.55 2.33 -9.40
N ILE A 332 -0.86 1.24 -9.12
CA ILE A 332 -0.02 0.52 -10.08
C ILE A 332 -0.59 -0.89 -10.24
N TYR A 333 -0.86 -1.29 -11.48
CA TYR A 333 -1.49 -2.57 -11.77
C TYR A 333 -1.25 -3.05 -13.19
N GLN A 334 -1.58 -4.31 -13.46
CA GLN A 334 -1.55 -4.90 -14.79
C GLN A 334 -2.94 -4.94 -15.42
N ARG A 335 -3.04 -4.53 -16.69
CA ARG A 335 -4.24 -4.66 -17.52
C ARG A 335 -4.20 -5.93 -18.38
N ASP A 336 -5.37 -6.40 -18.84
CA ASP A 336 -5.55 -7.61 -19.66
C ASP A 336 -4.67 -7.70 -20.92
N ASP A 337 -4.24 -6.56 -21.47
CA ASP A 337 -3.32 -6.50 -22.61
C ASP A 337 -1.84 -6.58 -22.19
N GLN A 338 -1.56 -7.10 -20.98
CA GLN A 338 -0.23 -7.28 -20.41
C GLN A 338 0.54 -5.97 -20.25
N LYS A 339 -0.20 -4.87 -20.04
CA LYS A 339 0.39 -3.55 -19.78
C LYS A 339 0.40 -3.25 -18.30
N LEU A 340 1.57 -2.88 -17.78
CA LEU A 340 1.74 -2.18 -16.52
C LEU A 340 1.24 -0.74 -16.70
N LEU A 341 0.27 -0.35 -15.88
CA LEU A 341 -0.26 1.01 -15.82
C LEU A 341 0.02 1.63 -14.45
N VAL A 342 0.19 2.95 -14.46
CA VAL A 342 0.21 3.79 -13.28
C VAL A 342 -0.88 4.83 -13.47
N GLU A 343 -1.88 4.78 -12.61
CA GLU A 343 -2.97 5.76 -12.55
C GLU A 343 -2.79 6.59 -11.28
N GLU A 344 -3.00 7.89 -11.35
CA GLU A 344 -2.71 8.81 -10.24
C GLU A 344 -3.88 9.73 -9.93
N ARG A 345 -4.00 10.13 -8.67
CA ARG A 345 -4.95 11.14 -8.20
C ARG A 345 -4.30 12.02 -7.12
N ASN A 346 -4.73 13.28 -7.03
CA ASN A 346 -4.21 14.21 -6.03
C ASN A 346 -4.87 14.09 -4.66
N ASN A 347 -6.08 13.53 -4.59
CA ASN A 347 -6.79 13.19 -3.37
C ASN A 347 -7.84 12.11 -3.67
N SER A 348 -8.47 11.56 -2.64
CA SER A 348 -9.45 10.46 -2.75
C SER A 348 -10.73 10.81 -3.51
N THR A 349 -11.04 12.10 -3.71
CA THR A 349 -12.22 12.55 -4.46
C THR A 349 -11.93 12.87 -5.93
N ASN A 350 -10.66 13.01 -6.30
CA ASN A 350 -10.25 13.22 -7.67
C ASN A 350 -10.41 11.93 -8.49
N LYS A 351 -10.68 12.10 -9.78
CA LYS A 351 -10.61 10.98 -10.73
C LYS A 351 -9.15 10.59 -10.94
N LEU A 352 -8.93 9.29 -11.08
CA LEU A 352 -7.67 8.74 -11.54
C LEU A 352 -7.38 9.20 -12.98
N SER A 353 -6.12 9.54 -13.23
CA SER A 353 -5.58 9.89 -14.54
C SER A 353 -4.30 9.11 -14.83
N ILE A 354 -4.02 8.88 -16.11
CA ILE A 354 -2.84 8.13 -16.54
C ILE A 354 -1.57 8.89 -16.15
N GLY A 355 -0.76 8.31 -15.27
CA GLY A 355 0.50 8.88 -14.76
C GLY A 355 1.77 8.33 -15.40
N ALA A 356 1.70 7.20 -16.13
CA ALA A 356 2.87 6.59 -16.79
C ALA A 356 2.57 6.07 -18.21
N PRO A 357 3.58 5.99 -19.09
CA PRO A 357 3.47 5.24 -20.32
C PRO A 357 3.30 3.74 -20.02
N SER A 358 2.47 3.06 -20.81
CA SER A 358 2.20 1.63 -20.62
C SER A 358 3.43 0.78 -20.97
N ILE A 359 3.90 -0.05 -20.04
CA ILE A 359 5.04 -0.96 -20.24
C ILE A 359 4.52 -2.38 -20.39
N THR A 360 5.03 -3.16 -21.35
CA THR A 360 4.63 -4.57 -21.47
C THR A 360 5.32 -5.40 -20.40
N ILE A 361 4.55 -6.12 -19.60
CA ILE A 361 5.04 -7.05 -18.57
C ILE A 361 4.35 -8.41 -18.72
N PRO A 362 4.96 -9.54 -18.31
CA PRO A 362 4.32 -10.84 -18.40
C PRO A 362 3.01 -10.91 -17.63
N ALA A 363 2.04 -11.69 -18.11
CA ALA A 363 0.78 -11.93 -17.42
C ALA A 363 1.01 -12.41 -15.97
N ASN A 364 0.35 -11.79 -15.00
CA ASN A 364 0.43 -12.07 -13.56
C ASN A 364 1.87 -11.92 -13.01
N ALA A 365 2.67 -11.01 -13.59
CA ALA A 365 4.00 -10.73 -13.09
C ALA A 365 3.94 -10.26 -11.63
N ALA A 366 4.82 -10.82 -10.80
CA ALA A 366 5.03 -10.32 -9.45
C ALA A 366 5.53 -8.88 -9.52
N MET A 367 4.99 -8.02 -8.66
CA MET A 367 5.30 -6.59 -8.65
C MET A 367 5.15 -6.02 -7.24
N GLY A 368 6.05 -5.11 -6.88
CA GLY A 368 5.94 -4.23 -5.73
C GLY A 368 6.48 -2.84 -6.08
N ALA A 369 6.05 -1.82 -5.35
CA ALA A 369 6.52 -0.46 -5.59
C ALA A 369 6.82 0.27 -4.27
N PHE A 370 7.74 1.22 -4.34
CA PHE A 370 8.00 2.15 -3.25
C PHE A 370 8.21 3.57 -3.76
N THR A 371 8.11 4.52 -2.84
CA THR A 371 8.42 5.94 -3.10
C THR A 371 9.40 6.52 -2.10
N VAL A 372 10.22 7.46 -2.58
CA VAL A 372 11.11 8.28 -1.77
C VAL A 372 10.87 9.76 -2.12
N PRO A 373 10.72 10.68 -1.15
CA PRO A 373 10.66 12.10 -1.45
C PRO A 373 11.85 12.54 -2.29
N ARG A 374 11.59 13.36 -3.32
CA ARG A 374 12.64 13.89 -4.18
C ARG A 374 13.47 14.96 -3.47
N ASP A 375 12.82 15.78 -2.65
CA ASP A 375 13.44 16.91 -1.96
C ASP A 375 13.18 16.84 -0.46
N ALA A 376 14.24 16.82 0.36
CA ALA A 376 14.16 16.81 1.82
C ALA A 376 13.47 18.05 2.42
N ASN A 377 13.42 19.15 1.68
CA ASN A 377 13.02 20.48 2.18
C ASN A 377 11.65 20.95 1.68
N SER A 378 10.98 20.18 0.83
CA SER A 378 9.66 20.55 0.32
C SER A 378 8.58 19.84 1.12
N ALA A 379 7.72 20.63 1.77
CA ALA A 379 6.53 20.10 2.43
C ALA A 379 5.62 19.36 1.43
N ASP A 380 5.61 19.78 0.16
CA ASP A 380 4.88 19.15 -0.97
C ASP A 380 5.84 18.51 -1.99
N GLY A 381 6.92 17.89 -1.50
CA GLY A 381 7.90 17.26 -2.39
C GLY A 381 7.24 16.22 -3.28
N ALA A 382 7.58 16.26 -4.58
CA ALA A 382 7.28 15.17 -5.50
C ALA A 382 7.92 13.87 -4.98
N MET A 383 7.30 12.73 -5.27
CA MET A 383 7.86 11.42 -4.96
C MET A 383 8.59 10.84 -6.16
N ASN A 384 9.79 10.32 -5.93
CA ASN A 384 10.41 9.37 -6.84
C ASN A 384 9.72 8.02 -6.66
N THR A 385 9.21 7.42 -7.73
CA THR A 385 8.52 6.13 -7.69
C THR A 385 9.35 5.06 -8.37
N TYR A 386 9.47 3.91 -7.72
CA TYR A 386 10.20 2.75 -8.19
C TYR A 386 9.31 1.52 -8.14
N ILE A 387 9.28 0.76 -9.22
CA ILE A 387 8.46 -0.43 -9.41
C ILE A 387 9.39 -1.58 -9.74
N LEU A 388 9.45 -2.58 -8.86
CA LEU A 388 10.21 -3.80 -9.07
C LEU A 388 9.24 -4.88 -9.56
N TRP A 389 9.53 -5.52 -10.69
CA TRP A 389 8.68 -6.54 -11.29
C TRP A 389 9.47 -7.68 -11.92
N GLN A 390 8.84 -8.85 -12.04
CA GLN A 390 9.47 -10.05 -12.58
C GLN A 390 9.17 -10.24 -14.07
N ASP A 391 10.19 -10.46 -14.89
CA ASP A 391 10.03 -10.73 -16.32
C ASP A 391 9.75 -12.22 -16.63
N SER A 392 9.60 -12.54 -17.92
CA SER A 392 9.26 -13.90 -18.37
C SER A 392 10.37 -14.93 -18.14
N THR A 393 11.60 -14.49 -17.89
CA THR A 393 12.73 -15.36 -17.53
C THR A 393 12.85 -15.58 -16.03
N GLY A 394 12.03 -14.86 -15.23
CA GLY A 394 12.11 -14.85 -13.79
C GLY A 394 13.11 -13.84 -13.23
N ALA A 395 13.76 -13.04 -14.08
CA ALA A 395 14.67 -11.99 -13.65
C ALA A 395 13.90 -10.74 -13.21
N LEU A 396 14.51 -9.98 -12.30
CA LEU A 396 13.95 -8.75 -11.81
C LEU A 396 14.27 -7.58 -12.74
N GLN A 397 13.26 -6.76 -13.00
CA GLN A 397 13.30 -5.53 -13.76
C GLN A 397 12.84 -4.39 -12.86
N MET A 398 13.39 -3.21 -13.07
CA MET A 398 12.98 -1.99 -12.38
C MET A 398 12.43 -1.00 -13.41
N THR A 399 11.26 -0.46 -13.11
CA THR A 399 10.66 0.68 -13.80
C THR A 399 10.55 1.82 -12.81
N TRP A 400 10.98 3.04 -13.18
CA TRP A 400 10.99 4.15 -12.22
C TRP A 400 10.81 5.51 -12.88
N GLU A 401 10.44 6.47 -12.05
CA GLU A 401 10.42 7.90 -12.32
C GLU A 401 11.07 8.61 -11.13
N ASP A 402 12.28 9.13 -11.33
CA ASP A 402 13.09 9.80 -10.30
C ASP A 402 13.39 11.28 -10.63
N ASP A 403 12.93 11.76 -11.78
CA ASP A 403 13.05 13.14 -12.25
C ASP A 403 11.93 13.48 -13.26
N ASP A 404 11.99 14.67 -13.86
CA ASP A 404 10.99 15.15 -14.81
C ASP A 404 11.26 14.70 -16.26
N THR A 405 12.22 13.81 -16.49
CA THR A 405 12.48 13.25 -17.82
C THR A 405 11.54 12.09 -18.19
N GLY A 406 10.75 11.63 -17.21
CA GLY A 406 9.75 10.59 -17.35
C GLY A 406 10.25 9.19 -17.00
N TRP A 407 9.40 8.21 -17.27
CA TRP A 407 9.58 6.82 -16.85
C TRP A 407 10.67 6.08 -17.63
N ARG A 408 11.47 5.29 -16.90
CA ARG A 408 12.58 4.48 -17.43
C ARG A 408 12.44 3.03 -16.97
N THR A 409 13.07 2.11 -17.71
CA THR A 409 13.11 0.69 -17.35
C THR A 409 14.51 0.12 -17.59
N SER A 410 14.99 -0.70 -16.65
CA SER A 410 16.24 -1.44 -16.77
C SER A 410 16.17 -2.76 -16.00
N SER A 411 17.07 -3.68 -16.34
CA SER A 411 17.27 -4.90 -15.55
C SER A 411 18.03 -4.59 -14.26
N THR A 412 17.74 -5.34 -13.20
CA THR A 412 18.48 -5.24 -11.94
C THR A 412 19.71 -6.16 -11.96
N PRO A 413 20.68 -5.97 -11.04
CA PRO A 413 21.81 -6.88 -10.90
C PRO A 413 21.37 -8.33 -10.66
N THR A 414 22.08 -9.29 -11.25
CA THR A 414 21.80 -10.73 -11.07
C THR A 414 22.02 -11.21 -9.63
N SER A 415 22.79 -10.47 -8.84
CA SER A 415 23.06 -10.76 -7.42
C SER A 415 21.80 -10.74 -6.55
N LEU A 416 20.73 -10.08 -6.99
CA LEU A 416 19.44 -10.12 -6.28
C LEU A 416 18.83 -11.52 -6.28
N GLY A 417 19.23 -12.37 -7.24
CA GLY A 417 18.67 -13.70 -7.46
C GLY A 417 17.37 -13.66 -8.26
N SER A 418 16.77 -14.84 -8.41
CA SER A 418 15.48 -15.01 -9.07
C SER A 418 14.42 -15.28 -8.00
N PRO A 419 13.37 -14.46 -7.89
CA PRO A 419 12.26 -14.74 -6.99
C PRO A 419 11.63 -16.11 -7.30
N ASP A 420 11.27 -16.84 -6.25
CA ASP A 420 10.59 -18.13 -6.37
C ASP A 420 9.32 -17.99 -7.20
N LYS A 421 9.04 -18.97 -8.07
CA LYS A 421 7.91 -18.90 -8.99
C LYS A 421 6.59 -18.71 -8.24
N GLY A 422 5.88 -17.62 -8.53
CA GLY A 422 4.59 -17.31 -7.93
C GLY A 422 4.68 -16.55 -6.59
N THR A 423 5.88 -16.22 -6.12
CA THR A 423 6.04 -15.32 -4.97
C THR A 423 5.63 -13.90 -5.33
N GLY A 424 5.09 -13.15 -4.36
CA GLY A 424 4.87 -11.72 -4.50
C GLY A 424 6.16 -10.93 -4.28
N ILE A 425 6.15 -9.66 -4.68
CA ILE A 425 7.20 -8.70 -4.33
C ILE A 425 6.55 -7.62 -3.47
N SER A 426 7.07 -7.40 -2.27
CA SER A 426 6.55 -6.40 -1.34
C SER A 426 7.62 -5.36 -1.09
N CYS A 427 7.34 -4.12 -1.46
CA CYS A 427 8.27 -3.02 -1.31
C CYS A 427 7.77 -2.04 -0.24
N LEU A 428 8.71 -1.51 0.53
CA LEU A 428 8.44 -0.66 1.67
C LEU A 428 8.33 0.80 1.23
N THR A 429 7.14 1.37 1.40
CA THR A 429 6.96 2.82 1.45
C THR A 429 6.75 3.25 2.89
N PRO A 430 7.53 4.20 3.44
CA PRO A 430 7.30 4.67 4.78
C PRO A 430 5.96 5.41 4.88
N THR A 431 5.31 5.31 6.04
CA THR A 431 4.08 6.05 6.28
C THR A 431 4.31 7.57 6.31
N LEU A 432 3.34 8.32 5.76
CA LEU A 432 3.29 9.79 5.85
C LEU A 432 2.72 10.29 7.18
N TRP A 433 2.10 9.39 7.96
CA TRP A 433 1.49 9.67 9.26
C TRP A 433 2.41 9.21 10.39
N ALA A 434 3.65 9.69 10.43
CA ALA A 434 4.61 9.36 11.47
C ALA A 434 4.98 10.58 12.32
N VAL A 435 5.57 10.32 13.50
CA VAL A 435 6.12 11.37 14.37
C VAL A 435 7.29 12.09 13.69
N ALA A 436 8.20 11.32 13.09
CA ALA A 436 9.28 11.88 12.29
C ALA A 436 8.80 12.17 10.88
N SER A 437 9.35 13.23 10.29
CA SER A 437 9.08 13.57 8.89
C SER A 437 9.63 12.50 7.96
N LEU A 438 8.99 12.35 6.81
CA LEU A 438 9.50 11.52 5.73
C LEU A 438 10.82 12.10 5.22
N LEU A 439 11.84 11.25 5.08
CA LEU A 439 13.16 11.68 4.63
C LEU A 439 13.36 11.37 3.15
N SER A 440 14.05 12.27 2.44
CA SER A 440 14.61 12.02 1.10
C SER A 440 15.85 11.12 1.20
N ASP A 441 15.67 9.96 1.83
CA ASP A 441 16.71 8.97 2.13
C ASP A 441 16.26 7.57 1.70
N TYR A 442 17.22 6.79 1.20
CA TYR A 442 16.96 5.46 0.63
C TYR A 442 17.15 4.31 1.65
N GLY A 443 17.33 4.59 2.94
CA GLY A 443 17.48 3.57 3.99
C GLY A 443 16.28 2.63 4.12
N MET A 444 15.09 3.12 3.78
CA MET A 444 13.83 2.37 3.76
C MET A 444 13.40 1.93 2.35
N ALA A 445 14.19 2.20 1.30
CA ALA A 445 13.93 1.74 -0.06
C ALA A 445 14.25 0.24 -0.21
N ARG A 446 13.42 -0.58 0.43
CA ARG A 446 13.63 -2.03 0.58
C ARG A 446 12.50 -2.83 -0.05
N CYS A 447 12.84 -3.97 -0.62
CA CYS A 447 11.86 -4.93 -1.14
C CYS A 447 12.14 -6.33 -0.61
N TYR A 448 11.07 -7.13 -0.53
CA TYR A 448 11.03 -8.45 0.06
C TYR A 448 10.31 -9.42 -0.86
N TYR A 449 10.88 -10.61 -1.03
CA TYR A 449 10.33 -11.70 -1.84
C TYR A 449 11.01 -13.02 -1.44
N LEU A 450 10.46 -14.15 -1.87
CA LEU A 450 11.07 -15.45 -1.60
C LEU A 450 12.20 -15.76 -2.59
N VAL A 451 13.31 -16.28 -2.09
CA VAL A 451 14.35 -16.97 -2.87
C VAL A 451 14.74 -18.23 -2.13
N ASP A 452 14.62 -19.39 -2.79
CA ASP A 452 14.91 -20.70 -2.22
C ASP A 452 14.13 -20.95 -0.90
N GLY A 453 12.87 -20.48 -0.84
CA GLY A 453 12.01 -20.60 0.32
C GLY A 453 12.35 -19.69 1.50
N GLN A 454 13.24 -18.70 1.33
CA GLN A 454 13.61 -17.73 2.36
C GLN A 454 13.21 -16.32 1.95
N ILE A 455 12.78 -15.49 2.91
CA ILE A 455 12.48 -14.08 2.64
C ILE A 455 13.80 -13.34 2.42
N ARG A 456 14.06 -12.94 1.19
CA ARG A 456 15.19 -12.08 0.82
C ARG A 456 14.84 -10.62 1.05
N GLU A 457 15.78 -9.88 1.62
CA GLU A 457 15.74 -8.42 1.75
C GLU A 457 16.77 -7.79 0.80
N VAL A 458 16.29 -6.88 -0.05
CA VAL A 458 17.13 -6.07 -0.94
C VAL A 458 16.90 -4.59 -0.69
N GLN A 459 17.92 -3.78 -0.94
CA GLN A 459 17.86 -2.33 -0.78
C GLN A 459 18.35 -1.63 -2.04
N TYR A 460 17.62 -0.59 -2.44
CA TYR A 460 18.06 0.39 -3.42
C TYR A 460 18.73 1.57 -2.69
N ASP A 461 19.90 2.00 -3.12
CA ASP A 461 20.65 3.10 -2.49
C ASP A 461 20.46 4.47 -3.17
N GLY A 462 19.56 4.54 -4.17
CA GLY A 462 19.39 5.71 -5.03
C GLY A 462 20.12 5.58 -6.38
N SER A 463 20.95 4.55 -6.56
CA SER A 463 21.64 4.29 -7.83
C SER A 463 21.75 2.80 -8.16
N ASN A 464 21.96 1.94 -7.17
CA ASN A 464 22.15 0.51 -7.34
C ASN A 464 21.33 -0.29 -6.32
N TRP A 465 21.11 -1.55 -6.67
CA TRP A 465 20.52 -2.53 -5.77
C TRP A 465 21.58 -3.39 -5.10
N SER A 466 21.35 -3.71 -3.83
CA SER A 466 22.17 -4.64 -3.05
C SER A 466 21.30 -5.64 -2.30
N VAL A 467 21.86 -6.83 -2.03
CA VAL A 467 21.26 -7.80 -1.12
C VAL A 467 21.70 -7.45 0.29
N ILE A 468 20.74 -7.21 1.18
CA ILE A 468 21.00 -7.01 2.61
C ILE A 468 21.20 -8.36 3.30
N GLY A 469 20.35 -9.33 2.94
CA GLY A 469 20.43 -10.68 3.46
C GLY A 469 19.08 -11.38 3.37
N ASN A 470 18.92 -12.44 4.16
CA ASN A 470 17.62 -13.08 4.36
C ASN A 470 17.10 -12.69 5.74
N VAL A 471 15.79 -12.46 5.85
CA VAL A 471 15.13 -12.22 7.13
C VAL A 471 15.26 -13.47 7.99
N GLN A 472 15.88 -13.34 9.16
CA GLN A 472 16.04 -14.46 10.08
C GLN A 472 14.68 -14.79 10.71
N LEU A 473 14.18 -15.99 10.44
CA LEU A 473 12.96 -16.52 11.02
C LEU A 473 13.38 -17.34 12.25
N ASP A 474 12.95 -16.92 13.44
CA ASP A 474 13.26 -17.61 14.71
C ASP A 474 12.56 -18.96 14.78
#